data_AF-A0A8T4PH08-F1
#
_entry.id   AF-A0A8T4PH08-F1
#
_cell.length_a   1.000
_cell.length_b   1.000
_cell.length_c   1.000
_cell.angle_alpha   90.00
_cell.angle_beta   90.00
_cell.angle_gamma   90.00
#
_symmetry.space_group_name_H-M   'P 1'
#
loop_
_entity.id
_entity.type
_entity.pdbx_description
1 polymer ?
#
loop_
_entity_poly.entity_id
_entity_poly.type
_entity_poly.pdbx_seq_one_letter_code
_entity_poly.pdbx_strand_id
1 'polypeptide(L)'
;MYILSIILFFAYTWSFGFGFSLLARESEDFLERNIMRIGIGLGSVITFGLLLNLLRIPIDWRIYLLASILLVCLRAYIRYKKEANVLKIPKFSINLFSAIVLVLFFMSFYMYAKGEKQHSRKPPLGFTIQTLTRLHTICFWA
;
A
#
# COMPACT_ATOMS: atom_id res chain seq x y z
N MET A 1 13.20 -7.72 11.91
CA MET A 1 13.37 -7.29 10.50
C MET A 1 12.05 -6.99 9.81
N TYR A 2 11.03 -7.86 9.87
CA TYR A 2 9.72 -7.61 9.24
C TYR A 2 8.99 -6.35 9.70
N ILE A 3 9.01 -6.06 11.01
CA ILE A 3 8.34 -4.89 11.59
C ILE A 3 8.91 -3.58 11.02
N LEU A 4 10.24 -3.52 10.83
CA LEU A 4 10.90 -2.35 10.24
C LEU A 4 10.39 -2.10 8.82
N SER A 5 10.30 -3.14 7.99
CA SER A 5 9.79 -3.03 6.62
C SER A 5 8.34 -2.57 6.57
N ILE A 6 7.50 -3.04 7.51
CA ILE A 6 6.10 -2.59 7.62
C ILE A 6 6.04 -1.10 7.98
N ILE A 7 6.82 -0.65 8.96
CA ILE A 7 6.88 0.76 9.35
C ILE A 7 7.38 1.62 8.19
N LEU A 8 8.43 1.18 7.47
CA LEU A 8 8.93 1.88 6.29
C LEU A 8 7.88 2.00 5.19
N PHE A 9 7.11 0.94 4.94
CA PHE A 9 6.03 0.96 3.95
C PHE A 9 4.96 2.00 4.30
N PHE A 10 4.53 2.04 5.56
CA PHE A 10 3.60 3.08 6.02
C PHE A 10 4.20 4.48 5.92
N ALA A 11 5.49 4.65 6.24
CA ALA A 11 6.18 5.92 6.09
C ALA A 11 6.23 6.38 4.62
N TYR A 12 6.51 5.47 3.68
CA TYR A 12 6.54 5.78 2.24
C TYR A 12 5.17 6.15 1.69
N THR A 13 4.16 5.33 1.95
CA THR A 13 2.79 5.61 1.51
C THR A 13 2.28 6.93 2.07
N TRP A 14 2.55 7.22 3.35
CA TRP A 14 2.19 8.49 3.95
C TRP A 14 2.93 9.68 3.31
N SER A 15 4.25 9.54 3.08
CA SER A 15 5.08 10.61 2.49
C SER A 15 4.69 10.93 1.06
N PHE A 16 4.46 9.90 0.24
CA PHE A 16 3.97 10.05 -1.12
C PHE A 16 2.56 10.66 -1.15
N GLY A 17 1.67 10.16 -0.30
CA GLY A 17 0.33 10.73 -0.12
C GLY A 17 0.34 12.18 0.31
N PHE A 18 1.28 12.55 1.18
CA PHE A 18 1.52 13.93 1.59
C PHE A 18 2.02 14.78 0.41
N GLY A 19 2.99 14.32 -0.38
CA GLY A 19 3.50 15.04 -1.55
C GLY A 19 2.43 15.27 -2.62
N PHE A 20 1.72 14.21 -3.03
CA PHE A 20 0.73 14.26 -4.11
C PHE A 20 -0.63 14.82 -3.70
N SER A 21 -0.90 15.00 -2.40
CA SER A 21 -2.08 15.69 -1.89
C SER A 21 -2.21 17.14 -2.39
N LEU A 22 -1.18 17.70 -3.04
CA LEU A 22 -1.29 19.00 -3.73
C LEU A 22 -2.17 18.96 -4.98
N LEU A 23 -2.30 17.80 -5.63
CA LEU A 23 -3.11 17.62 -6.83
C LEU A 23 -4.59 17.39 -6.49
N ALA A 24 -4.90 17.05 -5.24
CA ALA A 24 -6.23 16.72 -4.77
C ALA A 24 -6.78 17.80 -3.82
N ARG A 25 -8.10 18.05 -3.86
CA ARG A 25 -8.76 19.00 -2.95
C ARG A 25 -8.68 18.47 -1.51
N GLU A 26 -8.02 19.21 -0.61
CA GLU A 26 -7.96 18.83 0.81
C GLU A 26 -9.35 18.95 1.45
N SER A 27 -9.84 17.88 2.07
CA SER A 27 -11.05 17.90 2.89
C SER A 27 -10.80 18.63 4.21
N GLU A 28 -11.83 19.28 4.76
CA GLU A 28 -11.72 20.00 6.04
C GLU A 28 -11.51 19.04 7.21
N ASP A 29 -12.12 17.85 7.13
CA ASP A 29 -12.08 16.80 8.15
C ASP A 29 -10.73 16.10 8.25
N PHE A 30 -10.20 16.02 9.48
CA PHE A 30 -8.89 15.41 9.75
C PHE A 30 -8.82 13.93 9.34
N LEU A 31 -9.84 13.13 9.64
CA LEU A 31 -9.84 11.69 9.37
C LEU A 31 -9.90 11.41 7.86
N GLU A 32 -10.84 12.06 7.18
CA GLU A 32 -11.01 11.97 5.72
C GLU A 32 -9.72 12.38 4.99
N ARG A 33 -9.08 13.47 5.44
CA ARG A 33 -7.83 13.95 4.85
C ARG A 33 -6.71 12.91 4.95
N ASN A 34 -6.61 12.22 6.09
CA ASN A 34 -5.59 11.19 6.28
C ASN A 34 -5.91 9.91 5.50
N ILE A 35 -7.17 9.47 5.43
CA ILE A 35 -7.58 8.36 4.57
C ILE A 35 -7.25 8.66 3.11
N MET A 36 -7.58 9.87 2.64
CA MET A 36 -7.30 10.29 1.27
C MET A 36 -5.78 10.29 0.99
N ARG A 37 -4.96 10.79 1.92
CA ARG A 37 -3.50 10.74 1.81
C ARG A 37 -2.98 9.31 1.72
N ILE A 38 -3.44 8.39 2.56
CA ILE A 38 -3.04 6.98 2.47
C ILE A 38 -3.44 6.37 1.13
N GLY A 39 -4.67 6.63 0.66
CA GLY A 39 -5.16 6.12 -0.63
C GLY A 39 -4.35 6.65 -1.83
N ILE A 40 -4.09 7.96 -1.88
CA ILE A 40 -3.23 8.57 -2.90
C ILE A 40 -1.80 8.03 -2.78
N GLY A 41 -1.30 7.86 -1.55
CA GLY A 41 0.00 7.28 -1.27
C GLY A 41 0.19 5.87 -1.82
N LEU A 42 -0.79 5.00 -1.61
CA LEU A 42 -0.80 3.64 -2.15
C LEU A 42 -0.80 3.64 -3.68
N GLY A 43 -1.68 4.45 -4.30
CA GLY A 43 -1.73 4.57 -5.76
C GLY A 43 -0.42 5.11 -6.34
N SER A 44 0.11 6.18 -5.77
CA SER A 44 1.34 6.82 -6.24
C SER A 44 2.59 5.95 -6.07
N VAL A 45 2.70 5.17 -4.98
CA VAL A 45 3.79 4.19 -4.83
C VAL A 45 3.76 3.15 -5.96
N ILE A 46 2.58 2.60 -6.28
CA ILE A 46 2.44 1.64 -7.38
C ILE A 46 2.76 2.30 -8.73
N THR A 47 2.20 3.47 -9.01
CA THR A 47 2.45 4.21 -10.24
C THR A 47 3.92 4.57 -10.40
N PHE A 48 4.59 5.00 -9.32
CA PHE A 48 6.02 5.32 -9.34
C PHE A 48 6.87 4.08 -9.62
N GLY A 49 6.53 2.93 -9.01
CA GLY A 49 7.18 1.65 -9.32
C GLY A 49 7.03 1.23 -10.78
N LEU A 50 5.82 1.37 -11.33
CA LEU A 50 5.57 1.11 -12.75
C LEU A 50 6.35 2.07 -13.66
N LEU A 51 6.44 3.35 -13.30
CA LEU A 51 7.20 4.36 -14.05
C LEU A 51 8.70 4.03 -14.07
N LEU A 52 9.28 3.64 -12.94
CA LEU A 52 10.68 3.21 -12.85
C LEU A 52 10.94 1.96 -13.71
N ASN A 53 10.02 0.99 -13.64
CA ASN A 53 10.11 -0.22 -14.45
C ASN A 53 10.05 0.09 -15.96
N LEU A 54 9.20 1.04 -16.36
CA LEU A 54 9.11 1.52 -17.75
C LEU A 54 10.43 2.16 -18.21
N LEU A 55 11.10 2.91 -17.32
CA LEU A 55 12.42 3.49 -17.56
C LEU A 55 13.57 2.49 -17.43
N ARG A 56 13.26 1.20 -17.18
CA ARG A 56 14.22 0.11 -16.93
C ARG A 56 15.17 0.38 -15.76
N ILE A 57 14.73 1.19 -14.79
CA ILE A 57 15.46 1.44 -13.56
C ILE A 57 15.06 0.35 -12.56
N PRO A 58 16.01 -0.39 -11.96
CA PRO A 58 15.68 -1.37 -10.94
C PRO A 58 15.02 -0.70 -9.74
N ILE A 59 13.99 -1.35 -9.19
CA ILE A 59 13.22 -0.84 -8.05
C ILE A 59 14.04 -1.06 -6.77
N ASP A 60 14.95 -0.12 -6.49
CA ASP A 60 15.75 -0.11 -5.25
C ASP A 60 15.08 0.70 -4.13
N TRP A 61 15.17 0.19 -2.90
CA TRP A 61 14.62 0.84 -1.70
C TRP A 61 15.18 2.25 -1.45
N ARG A 62 16.42 2.50 -1.90
CA ARG A 62 17.10 3.80 -1.78
C ARG A 62 16.39 4.88 -2.59
N ILE A 63 15.86 4.51 -3.76
CA ILE A 63 15.16 5.44 -4.67
C ILE A 63 13.85 5.88 -4.03
N TYR A 64 13.09 4.94 -3.46
CA TYR A 64 11.86 5.25 -2.73
C TYR A 64 12.11 6.14 -1.52
N LEU A 65 13.19 5.88 -0.78
CA LEU A 65 13.56 6.67 0.38
C LEU A 65 13.91 8.10 -0.02
N LEU A 66 14.78 8.28 -1.02
CA LEU A 66 15.11 9.60 -1.56
C LEU A 66 13.89 10.36 -2.09
N ALA A 67 13.04 9.69 -2.85
CA ALA A 67 11.81 10.29 -3.39
C ALA A 67 10.86 10.73 -2.26
N SER A 68 10.70 9.91 -1.22
CA SER A 68 9.84 10.24 -0.07
C SER A 68 10.33 11.48 0.68
N ILE A 69 11.63 11.58 0.97
CA ILE A 69 12.24 12.76 1.61
C ILE A 69 12.09 13.99 0.73
N LEU A 70 12.41 13.87 -0.57
CA LEU A 70 12.33 14.97 -1.51
C LEU A 70 10.90 15.53 -1.60
N LEU A 71 9.89 14.67 -1.68
CA LEU A 71 8.47 15.09 -1.71
C LEU A 71 8.05 15.82 -0.43
N VAL A 72 8.44 15.32 0.75
CA VAL A 72 8.12 15.96 2.03
C VAL A 72 8.82 17.31 2.14
N CYS A 73 10.12 17.39 1.80
CA CYS A 73 10.88 18.63 1.80
C CYS A 73 10.30 19.66 0.82
N LEU A 74 9.95 19.25 -0.39
CA LEU A 74 9.33 20.15 -1.38
C LEU A 74 8.00 20.70 -0.87
N ARG A 75 7.14 19.86 -0.30
CA ARG A 75 5.86 20.34 0.25
C ARG A 75 6.06 21.25 1.46
N ALA A 76 7.01 20.93 2.35
CA ALA A 76 7.35 21.78 3.49
C ALA A 76 7.87 23.14 3.02
N TYR A 77 8.69 23.18 1.97
CA TYR A 77 9.20 24.42 1.37
C TYR A 77 8.08 25.26 0.74
N ILE A 78 7.17 24.65 -0.03
CA ILE A 78 6.01 25.34 -0.62
C ILE A 78 5.08 25.87 0.47
N ARG A 79 4.83 25.08 1.53
CA ARG A 79 4.04 25.49 2.71
C ARG A 79 4.68 26.68 3.41
N TYR A 80 5.99 26.64 3.69
CA TYR A 80 6.70 27.74 4.34
C TYR A 80 6.58 29.04 3.54
N LYS A 81 6.70 28.97 2.20
CA LYS A 81 6.52 30.13 1.33
C LYS A 81 5.09 30.66 1.29
N LYS A 82 4.09 29.78 1.47
CA LYS A 82 2.66 30.11 1.31
C LYS A 82 1.95 30.43 2.64
N GLU A 83 2.43 29.92 3.77
CA GLU A 83 1.77 29.96 5.08
C GLU A 83 2.50 30.83 6.12
N ALA A 84 3.22 31.88 5.69
CA ALA A 84 3.83 32.84 6.61
C ALA A 84 2.84 33.56 7.56
N ASN A 85 1.51 33.29 7.53
CA ASN A 85 0.57 33.97 8.42
C ASN A 85 -0.76 33.29 8.81
N VAL A 86 -0.99 31.99 8.59
CA VAL A 86 -2.27 31.40 9.07
C VAL A 86 -2.13 29.94 9.49
N LEU A 87 -1.90 29.71 10.79
CA LEU A 87 -2.07 28.41 11.43
C LEU A 87 -3.58 28.09 11.52
N LYS A 88 -4.14 27.54 10.45
CA LYS A 88 -5.48 26.93 10.50
C LYS A 88 -5.36 25.58 11.23
N ILE A 89 -5.76 25.57 12.48
CA ILE A 89 -5.89 24.35 13.29
C ILE A 89 -6.98 23.48 12.64
N PRO A 90 -6.69 22.22 12.26
CA PRO A 90 -7.69 21.34 11.67
C PRO A 90 -8.77 21.01 12.72
N LYS A 91 -10.04 21.13 12.34
CA LYS A 91 -11.15 20.65 13.16
C LYS A 91 -11.16 19.12 13.15
N PHE A 92 -11.23 18.52 14.34
CA PHE A 92 -11.46 17.09 14.51
C PHE A 92 -12.97 16.82 14.39
N SER A 93 -13.41 16.53 13.17
CA SER A 93 -14.75 16.04 12.87
C SER A 93 -14.63 14.68 12.18
N ILE A 94 -15.51 13.76 12.58
CA ILE A 94 -15.57 12.39 12.05
C ILE A 94 -16.83 12.32 11.20
N ASN A 95 -16.67 12.24 9.87
CA ASN A 95 -17.77 12.01 8.96
C ASN A 95 -18.17 10.53 8.93
N LEU A 96 -19.47 10.24 8.89
CA LEU A 96 -19.99 8.88 8.78
C LEU A 96 -19.42 8.13 7.56
N PHE A 97 -19.27 8.81 6.43
CA PHE A 97 -18.69 8.24 5.21
C PHE A 97 -17.24 7.76 5.43
N SER A 98 -16.43 8.55 6.11
CA SER A 98 -15.04 8.20 6.42
C SER A 98 -14.94 6.97 7.33
N ALA A 99 -15.89 6.79 8.25
CA ALA A 99 -15.98 5.60 9.08
C ALA A 99 -16.37 4.35 8.27
N ILE A 100 -17.31 4.46 7.32
CA ILE A 100 -17.71 3.33 6.45
C ILE A 100 -16.54 2.85 5.59
N VAL A 101 -15.80 3.77 4.98
CA VAL A 101 -14.60 3.42 4.17
C VAL A 101 -13.56 2.67 5.01
N LEU A 102 -13.36 3.10 6.26
CA LEU A 102 -12.45 2.43 7.18
C LEU A 102 -12.91 1.00 7.52
N VAL A 103 -14.21 0.80 7.75
CA VAL A 103 -14.78 -0.54 7.98
C VAL A 103 -14.59 -1.45 6.77
N LEU A 104 -14.84 -0.95 5.55
CA LEU A 104 -14.61 -1.70 4.31
C LEU A 104 -13.14 -2.10 4.16
N PHE A 105 -12.21 -1.18 4.44
CA PHE A 105 -10.79 -1.46 4.42
C PHE A 105 -10.42 -2.61 5.37
N PHE A 106 -10.89 -2.59 6.62
CA PHE A 106 -10.61 -3.67 7.58
C PHE A 106 -11.22 -5.02 7.17
N MET A 107 -12.43 -5.03 6.62
CA MET A 107 -13.03 -6.26 6.08
C MET A 107 -12.20 -6.84 4.94
N SER A 108 -11.83 -6.01 3.96
CA SER A 108 -10.98 -6.45 2.84
C SER A 108 -9.62 -6.95 3.33
N PHE A 109 -8.96 -6.21 4.24
CA PHE A 109 -7.68 -6.60 4.80
C PHE A 109 -7.75 -7.95 5.53
N TYR A 110 -8.80 -8.17 6.34
CA TYR A 110 -9.02 -9.43 7.03
C TYR A 110 -9.20 -10.61 6.05
N MET A 111 -9.96 -10.40 4.97
CA MET A 111 -10.16 -11.42 3.93
C MET A 111 -8.83 -11.83 3.28
N TYR A 112 -7.99 -10.85 2.91
CA TYR A 112 -6.67 -11.13 2.31
C TYR A 112 -5.71 -11.81 3.29
N ALA A 113 -5.64 -11.34 4.54
CA ALA A 113 -4.79 -11.93 5.56
C ALA A 113 -5.17 -13.39 5.90
N LYS A 114 -6.46 -13.74 5.78
CA LYS A 114 -6.94 -15.11 5.97
C LYS A 114 -6.71 -15.99 4.74
N GLY A 115 -6.82 -15.42 3.54
CA GLY A 115 -6.61 -16.12 2.26
C GLY A 115 -5.22 -16.74 2.13
N GLU A 116 -4.16 -16.03 2.55
CA GLU A 116 -2.78 -16.55 2.54
C GLU A 116 -2.63 -17.83 3.37
N LYS A 117 -3.25 -17.87 4.55
CA LYS A 117 -3.15 -19.02 5.47
C LYS A 117 -3.84 -20.28 4.95
N GLN A 118 -4.79 -20.13 4.01
CA GLN A 118 -5.49 -21.25 3.40
C GLN A 118 -4.69 -21.84 2.23
N HIS A 119 -3.93 -21.01 1.50
CA HIS A 119 -3.14 -21.47 0.34
C HIS A 119 -1.93 -22.33 0.77
N SER A 120 -1.30 -22.02 1.90
CA SER A 120 -0.20 -22.84 2.48
C SER A 120 -0.64 -24.19 3.07
N ARG A 121 -1.93 -24.53 3.07
CA ARG A 121 -2.43 -25.86 3.49
C ARG A 121 -2.74 -26.80 2.33
N LYS A 122 -2.47 -26.41 1.08
CA LYS A 122 -2.56 -27.35 -0.05
C LYS A 122 -1.28 -28.19 -0.09
N PRO A 123 -1.39 -29.54 -0.14
CA PRO A 123 -0.21 -30.39 -0.23
C PRO A 123 0.61 -30.03 -1.49
N PRO A 124 1.94 -30.19 -1.46
CA PRO A 124 2.78 -29.92 -2.62
C PRO A 124 2.29 -30.77 -3.81
N LEU A 125 2.19 -30.15 -4.98
CA LEU A 125 1.77 -30.78 -6.25
C LEU A 125 2.57 -32.05 -6.63
N GLY A 126 3.68 -32.32 -5.94
CA GLY A 126 4.46 -33.55 -6.10
C GLY A 126 3.76 -34.82 -5.59
N PHE A 127 2.78 -34.72 -4.69
CA PHE A 127 2.08 -35.91 -4.17
C PHE A 127 0.95 -36.41 -5.07
N THR A 128 0.42 -35.55 -5.94
CA THR A 128 -0.70 -35.90 -6.84
C THR A 128 -0.21 -36.58 -8.13
N ILE A 129 1.04 -36.34 -8.54
CA ILE A 129 1.61 -36.96 -9.75
C ILE A 129 2.08 -38.41 -9.45
N GLN A 130 2.55 -38.69 -8.23
CA GLN A 130 2.99 -40.03 -7.82
C GLN A 130 1.84 -41.04 -7.64
N THR A 131 0.65 -40.59 -7.26
CA THR A 131 -0.54 -41.46 -7.18
C THR A 131 -1.15 -41.74 -8.55
N LEU A 132 -1.07 -40.80 -9.49
CA LEU A 132 -1.52 -41.03 -10.87
C LEU A 132 -0.61 -41.99 -11.66
N THR A 133 0.71 -41.93 -11.46
CA THR A 133 1.64 -42.88 -12.09
C THR A 133 1.53 -44.29 -11.51
N ARG A 134 1.23 -44.44 -10.20
CA ARG A 134 0.97 -45.76 -9.60
C ARG A 134 -0.31 -46.42 -10.11
N LEU A 135 -1.35 -45.66 -10.42
CA LEU A 135 -2.59 -46.21 -10.99
C LEU A 135 -2.41 -46.66 -12.44
N HIS A 136 -1.61 -45.95 -13.24
CA HIS A 136 -1.35 -46.33 -14.63
C HIS A 136 -0.47 -47.59 -14.78
N THR A 137 0.28 -47.97 -13.73
CA THR A 137 1.11 -49.19 -13.74
C THR A 137 0.30 -50.44 -13.36
N ILE A 138 -0.81 -50.28 -12.63
CA ILE A 138 -1.66 -51.40 -12.18
C ILE A 138 -2.64 -51.84 -13.28
N CYS A 139 -3.10 -50.92 -14.14
CA CYS A 139 -3.97 -51.25 -15.27
C CYS A 139 -3.24 -51.84 -16.50
N PHE A 140 -1.90 -51.92 -16.49
CA PHE A 140 -1.15 -52.48 -17.61
C PHE A 140 -0.70 -53.95 -17.37
N TRP A 141 -1.11 -54.55 -16.25
CA TRP A 141 -0.72 -55.90 -15.84
C TRP A 141 -1.89 -56.76 -15.31
N ALA A 142 -3.14 -56.39 -15.61
CA ALA A 142 -4.34 -57.19 -15.39
C ALA A 142 -5.13 -57.30 -16.69
#